data_AF-A0A1X7CU58-F1
#
_entry.id   AF-A0A1X7CU58-F1
#
_cell.length_a   1.000
_cell.length_b   1.000
_cell.length_c   1.000
_cell.angle_alpha   90.00
_cell.angle_beta   90.00
_cell.angle_gamma   90.00
#
_symmetry.space_group_name_H-M   'P 1'
#
loop_
_entity.id
_entity.type
_entity.pdbx_description
1 polymer ?
#
loop_
_entity_poly.entity_id
_entity_poly.type
_entity_poly.pdbx_seq_one_letter_code
_entity_poly.pdbx_strand_id
1 'polypeptide(L)'
;MKDAYERRALLVHLGVALQMLSRIVEYEKSDETIGELLAREPLLADVPLLEYLFDRMSVRELGSNVLHAFCLWPRLLLDDELDRNALADPVRTHLFAGNPRGWNAYLQAMQREVQWFGEGLPLANGHAWSDGAEIHPV
;
A
#
# COMPACT_ATOMS: atom_id res chain seq x y z
N MET A 1 -10.22 -24.63 0.42
CA MET A 1 -11.11 -23.85 1.32
C MET A 1 -10.49 -22.54 1.76
N LYS A 2 -9.24 -22.52 2.25
CA LYS A 2 -8.57 -21.30 2.73
C LYS A 2 -8.43 -20.19 1.66
N ASP A 3 -8.15 -20.58 0.42
CA ASP A 3 -7.97 -19.66 -0.71
C ASP A 3 -9.21 -18.75 -0.95
N ALA A 4 -10.43 -19.30 -0.89
CA ALA A 4 -11.65 -18.50 -1.04
C ALA A 4 -11.85 -17.48 0.10
N TYR A 5 -11.45 -17.82 1.33
CA TYR A 5 -11.49 -16.88 2.46
C TYR A 5 -10.43 -15.79 2.33
N GLU A 6 -9.21 -16.15 1.91
CA GLU A 6 -8.11 -15.23 1.66
C GLU A 6 -8.46 -14.24 0.53
N ARG A 7 -9.01 -14.73 -0.60
CA ARG A 7 -9.51 -13.89 -1.69
C ARG A 7 -10.63 -12.96 -1.24
N ARG A 8 -11.57 -13.45 -0.43
CA ARG A 8 -12.63 -12.61 0.15
C ARG A 8 -12.03 -11.49 1.00
N ALA A 9 -11.04 -11.78 1.84
CA ALA A 9 -10.37 -10.76 2.66
C ALA A 9 -9.71 -9.69 1.77
N LEU A 10 -9.02 -10.09 0.70
CA LEU A 10 -8.41 -9.17 -0.26
C LEU A 10 -9.46 -8.31 -1.00
N LEU A 11 -10.59 -8.90 -1.40
CA LEU A 11 -11.69 -8.15 -2.02
C LEU A 11 -12.34 -7.15 -1.04
N VAL A 12 -12.50 -7.52 0.22
CA VAL A 12 -12.98 -6.62 1.27
C VAL A 12 -11.99 -5.47 1.47
N HIS A 13 -10.69 -5.77 1.51
CA HIS A 13 -9.64 -4.76 1.63
C HIS A 13 -9.64 -3.77 0.46
N LEU A 14 -9.80 -4.27 -0.77
CA LEU A 14 -9.98 -3.44 -1.96
C LEU A 14 -11.17 -2.48 -1.81
N GLY A 15 -12.31 -2.98 -1.35
CA GLY A 15 -13.51 -2.17 -1.11
C GLY A 15 -13.26 -1.04 -0.10
N VAL A 16 -12.55 -1.32 0.98
CA VAL A 16 -12.15 -0.31 1.98
C VAL A 16 -11.23 0.75 1.37
N ALA A 17 -10.24 0.34 0.57
CA ALA A 17 -9.33 1.27 -0.10
C ALA A 17 -10.06 2.20 -1.08
N LEU A 18 -11.02 1.66 -1.87
CA LEU A 18 -11.83 2.46 -2.79
C LEU A 18 -12.78 3.43 -2.05
N GLN A 19 -13.36 3.02 -0.93
CA GLN A 19 -14.19 3.89 -0.10
C GLN A 19 -13.38 5.02 0.54
N MET A 20 -12.14 4.73 0.98
CA MET A 20 -11.24 5.77 1.46
C MET A 20 -10.92 6.77 0.33
N LEU A 21 -10.58 6.25 -0.86
CA LEU A 21 -10.28 7.10 -2.01
C LEU A 21 -11.47 8.00 -2.39
N SER A 22 -12.69 7.47 -2.40
CA SER A 22 -13.88 8.27 -2.74
C SER A 22 -14.07 9.44 -1.77
N ARG A 23 -13.88 9.20 -0.46
CA ARG A 23 -13.94 10.26 0.55
C ARG A 23 -12.83 11.28 0.36
N ILE A 24 -11.60 10.84 0.15
CA ILE A 24 -10.45 11.72 0.00
C ILE A 24 -10.61 12.66 -1.21
N VAL A 25 -11.12 12.16 -2.34
CA VAL A 25 -11.39 12.97 -3.54
C VAL A 25 -12.49 13.99 -3.30
N GLU A 26 -13.52 13.69 -2.49
CA GLU A 26 -14.57 14.65 -2.12
C GLU A 26 -14.03 15.83 -1.29
N TYR A 27 -12.95 15.62 -0.52
CA TYR A 27 -12.35 16.63 0.35
C TYR A 27 -11.12 17.32 -0.25
N GLU A 28 -10.68 16.96 -1.47
CA GLU A 28 -9.51 17.53 -2.15
C GLU A 28 -9.73 19.03 -2.42
N LYS A 29 -9.25 19.87 -1.50
CA LYS A 29 -8.95 21.27 -1.76
C LYS A 29 -7.45 21.36 -2.03
N SER A 30 -7.09 21.94 -3.18
CA SER A 30 -5.77 21.83 -3.83
C SER A 30 -4.58 21.89 -2.85
N ASP A 31 -3.73 20.86 -2.94
CA ASP A 31 -2.40 20.69 -2.33
C ASP A 31 -2.33 20.44 -0.82
N GLU A 32 -3.45 20.09 -0.18
CA GLU A 32 -3.46 19.62 1.23
C GLU A 32 -2.69 18.29 1.37
N THR A 33 -1.91 18.18 2.45
CA THR A 33 -1.23 16.94 2.86
C THR A 33 -2.18 15.99 3.60
N ILE A 34 -1.83 14.70 3.69
CA ILE A 34 -2.59 13.74 4.51
C ILE A 34 -2.70 14.22 5.97
N GLY A 35 -1.61 14.76 6.54
CA GLY A 35 -1.61 15.25 7.92
C GLY A 35 -2.57 16.43 8.14
N GLU A 36 -2.65 17.36 7.19
CA GLU A 36 -3.59 18.49 7.24
C GLU A 36 -5.04 18.01 7.08
N LEU A 37 -5.30 17.07 6.15
CA LEU A 37 -6.62 16.48 5.96
C LEU A 37 -7.11 15.75 7.23
N LEU A 38 -6.24 14.97 7.88
CA LEU A 38 -6.56 14.26 9.12
C LEU A 38 -6.81 15.21 10.29
N ALA A 39 -6.08 16.34 10.35
CA ALA A 39 -6.31 17.37 11.35
C ALA A 39 -7.66 18.09 11.14
N ARG A 40 -8.10 18.23 9.89
CA ARG A 40 -9.37 18.86 9.52
C ARG A 40 -10.57 17.93 9.67
N GLU A 41 -10.42 16.66 9.34
CA GLU A 41 -11.48 15.65 9.31
C GLU A 41 -11.10 14.43 10.18
N PRO A 42 -11.24 14.51 11.52
CA PRO A 42 -10.86 13.42 12.43
C PRO A 42 -11.58 12.08 12.17
N LEU A 43 -12.73 12.13 11.48
CA LEU A 43 -13.49 10.94 11.05
C LEU A 43 -12.75 10.08 10.01
N LEU A 44 -11.68 10.60 9.40
CA LEU A 44 -10.80 9.85 8.50
C LEU A 44 -9.67 9.12 9.25
N ALA A 45 -9.43 9.44 10.53
CA ALA A 45 -8.37 8.81 11.33
C ALA A 45 -8.60 7.33 11.63
N ASP A 46 -9.84 6.83 11.51
CA ASP A 46 -10.19 5.42 11.72
C ASP A 46 -9.79 4.50 10.56
N VAL A 47 -9.13 5.02 9.52
CA VAL A 47 -8.66 4.20 8.41
C VAL A 47 -7.26 3.66 8.72
N PRO A 48 -7.10 2.34 8.99
CA PRO A 48 -5.83 1.77 9.45
C PRO A 48 -4.68 1.94 8.45
N LEU A 49 -4.98 2.21 7.17
CA LEU A 49 -3.97 2.47 6.16
C LEU A 49 -3.27 3.83 6.36
N LEU A 50 -3.97 4.83 6.90
CA LEU A 50 -3.48 6.21 7.01
C LEU A 50 -2.44 6.39 8.13
N GLU A 51 -2.50 5.58 9.19
CA GLU A 51 -1.50 5.58 10.27
C GLU A 51 -0.08 5.22 9.79
N TYR A 52 0.02 4.62 8.59
CA TYR A 52 1.26 4.12 8.02
C TYR A 52 1.70 4.86 6.76
N LEU A 53 0.97 5.89 6.32
CA LEU A 53 1.32 6.69 5.14
C LEU A 53 2.11 7.92 5.56
N PHE A 54 3.03 8.37 4.71
CA PHE A 54 3.85 9.56 4.99
C PHE A 54 2.93 10.78 5.17
N ASP A 55 2.92 11.39 6.36
CA ASP A 55 2.15 12.62 6.67
C ASP A 55 2.34 13.76 5.65
N ARG A 56 3.47 13.76 4.93
CA ARG A 56 3.83 14.77 3.92
C ARG A 56 3.36 14.46 2.51
N MET A 57 2.82 13.27 2.24
CA MET A 57 2.26 12.93 0.93
C MET A 57 1.01 13.79 0.71
N SER A 58 0.90 14.38 -0.48
CA SER A 58 -0.30 15.13 -0.83
C SER A 58 -1.50 14.19 -1.01
N VAL A 59 -2.69 14.72 -0.79
CA VAL A 59 -3.95 14.01 -1.07
C VAL A 59 -4.02 13.52 -2.53
N ARG A 60 -3.51 14.32 -3.47
CA ARG A 60 -3.43 13.97 -4.90
C ARG A 60 -2.51 12.77 -5.15
N GLU A 61 -1.31 12.79 -4.58
CA GLU A 61 -0.34 11.69 -4.72
C GLU A 61 -0.88 10.42 -4.09
N LEU A 62 -1.52 10.50 -2.92
CA LEU A 62 -2.17 9.36 -2.29
C LEU A 62 -3.23 8.75 -3.20
N GLY A 63 -4.08 9.58 -3.81
CA GLY A 63 -5.12 9.09 -4.71
C GLY A 63 -4.55 8.33 -5.90
N SER A 64 -3.51 8.86 -6.53
CA SER A 64 -2.79 8.18 -7.62
C SER A 64 -2.16 6.86 -7.16
N ASN A 65 -1.49 6.87 -6.01
CA ASN A 65 -0.79 5.71 -5.46
C ASN A 65 -1.76 4.57 -5.09
N VAL A 66 -2.92 4.88 -4.51
CA VAL A 66 -3.97 3.90 -4.21
C VAL A 66 -4.49 3.27 -5.51
N LEU A 67 -4.76 4.07 -6.53
CA LEU A 67 -5.21 3.56 -7.83
C LEU A 67 -4.16 2.64 -8.46
N HIS A 68 -2.89 3.03 -8.47
CA HIS A 68 -1.81 2.21 -9.01
C HIS A 68 -1.57 0.92 -8.21
N ALA A 69 -1.67 0.97 -6.89
CA ALA A 69 -1.50 -0.19 -6.02
C ALA A 69 -2.57 -1.26 -6.23
N PHE A 70 -3.81 -0.86 -6.51
CA PHE A 70 -4.96 -1.75 -6.45
C PHE A 70 -5.67 -2.01 -7.78
N CYS A 71 -5.34 -1.28 -8.86
CA CYS A 71 -6.08 -1.38 -10.13
C CYS A 71 -6.12 -2.78 -10.76
N LEU A 72 -5.13 -3.63 -10.49
CA LEU A 72 -5.08 -5.00 -11.01
C LEU A 72 -5.81 -6.02 -10.13
N TRP A 73 -6.10 -5.69 -8.87
CA TRP A 73 -6.71 -6.63 -7.91
C TRP A 73 -8.04 -7.22 -8.38
N PRO A 74 -8.99 -6.45 -8.96
CA PRO A 74 -10.26 -7.03 -9.43
C PRO A 74 -10.09 -8.20 -10.41
N ARG A 75 -9.07 -8.14 -11.26
CA ARG A 75 -8.76 -9.21 -12.22
C ARG A 75 -7.98 -10.34 -11.54
N LEU A 76 -6.87 -10.01 -10.89
CA LEU A 76 -5.96 -10.99 -10.30
C LEU A 76 -6.62 -11.87 -9.23
N LEU A 77 -7.60 -11.34 -8.49
CA LEU A 77 -8.32 -12.10 -7.46
C LEU A 77 -9.32 -13.12 -8.05
N LEU A 78 -9.66 -12.98 -9.33
CA LEU A 78 -10.57 -13.87 -10.05
C LEU A 78 -9.84 -14.92 -10.90
N ASP A 79 -8.52 -14.82 -11.04
CA ASP A 79 -7.71 -15.78 -11.78
C ASP A 79 -7.70 -17.16 -11.08
N ASP A 80 -7.54 -18.24 -11.85
CA ASP A 80 -7.53 -19.61 -11.32
C ASP A 80 -6.41 -19.79 -10.29
N GLU A 81 -5.23 -19.25 -10.59
CA GLU A 81 -4.07 -19.18 -9.69
C GLU A 81 -3.75 -17.73 -9.34
N LEU A 82 -3.53 -17.45 -8.05
CA LEU A 82 -3.18 -16.11 -7.59
C LEU A 82 -1.72 -15.80 -7.86
N ASP A 83 -1.47 -14.73 -8.62
CA ASP A 83 -0.17 -14.08 -8.63
C ASP A 83 0.01 -13.24 -7.35
N ARG A 84 0.53 -13.90 -6.33
CA ARG A 84 0.75 -13.33 -4.99
C ARG A 84 1.65 -12.11 -5.01
N ASN A 85 2.66 -12.10 -5.88
CA ASN A 85 3.59 -11.00 -6.01
C ASN A 85 2.94 -9.82 -6.73
N ALA A 86 2.18 -10.06 -7.81
CA ALA A 86 1.44 -9.01 -8.50
C ALA A 86 0.35 -8.37 -7.62
N LEU A 87 -0.12 -9.06 -6.57
CA LEU A 87 -1.03 -8.49 -5.57
C LEU A 87 -0.30 -7.62 -4.53
N ALA A 88 0.88 -8.04 -4.07
CA ALA A 88 1.57 -7.40 -2.94
C ALA A 88 2.61 -6.34 -3.35
N ASP A 89 3.32 -6.52 -4.47
CA ASP A 89 4.41 -5.62 -4.85
C ASP A 89 3.94 -4.21 -5.24
N PRO A 90 2.85 -4.01 -6.01
CA PRO A 90 2.33 -2.67 -6.29
C PRO A 90 1.91 -1.91 -5.02
N VAL A 91 1.37 -2.61 -4.03
CA VAL A 91 1.04 -2.01 -2.73
C VAL A 91 2.30 -1.51 -2.03
N ARG A 92 3.35 -2.34 -1.98
CA ARG A 92 4.64 -1.96 -1.39
C ARG A 92 5.27 -0.76 -2.11
N THR A 93 5.31 -0.80 -3.44
CA THR A 93 6.03 0.19 -4.25
C THR A 93 5.28 1.52 -4.37
N HIS A 94 3.95 1.53 -4.44
CA HIS A 94 3.19 2.77 -4.59
C HIS A 94 2.79 3.40 -3.25
N LEU A 95 2.41 2.59 -2.25
CA LEU A 95 1.92 3.14 -0.97
C LEU A 95 3.03 3.27 0.07
N PHE A 96 4.07 2.43 0.01
CA PHE A 96 5.10 2.37 1.04
C PHE A 96 6.51 2.65 0.50
N ALA A 97 6.63 3.32 -0.66
CA ALA A 97 7.91 3.82 -1.16
C ALA A 97 8.64 4.63 -0.07
N GLY A 98 9.84 4.19 0.31
CA GLY A 98 10.62 4.86 1.35
C GLY A 98 10.05 4.75 2.78
N ASN A 99 8.94 4.03 3.00
CA ASN A 99 8.37 3.78 4.32
C ASN A 99 8.44 2.30 4.73
N PRO A 100 9.63 1.81 5.11
CA PRO A 100 9.80 0.42 5.47
C PRO A 100 9.03 -0.01 6.71
N ARG A 101 8.85 0.90 7.67
CA ARG A 101 8.10 0.66 8.89
C ARG A 101 6.60 0.52 8.61
N GLY A 102 6.05 1.40 7.76
CA GLY A 102 4.66 1.33 7.32
C GLY A 102 4.36 0.05 6.56
N TRP A 103 5.25 -0.34 5.64
CA TRP A 103 5.13 -1.62 4.94
C TRP A 103 5.08 -2.82 5.89
N ASN A 104 5.99 -2.89 6.86
CA ASN A 104 6.04 -4.01 7.80
C ASN A 104 4.78 -4.09 8.68
N ALA A 105 4.24 -2.95 9.13
CA ALA A 105 3.00 -2.94 9.91
C ALA A 105 1.79 -3.37 9.07
N TYR A 106 1.71 -2.88 7.81
CA TYR A 106 0.69 -3.30 6.86
C TYR A 106 0.75 -4.80 6.57
N LEU A 107 1.95 -5.35 6.34
CA LEU A 107 2.16 -6.78 6.16
C LEU A 107 1.64 -7.59 7.35
N GLN A 108 2.00 -7.21 8.58
CA GLN A 108 1.54 -7.91 9.78
C GLN A 108 0.02 -7.87 9.93
N ALA A 109 -0.63 -6.76 9.55
CA ALA A 109 -2.08 -6.66 9.56
C ALA A 109 -2.71 -7.60 8.52
N MET A 110 -2.23 -7.57 7.28
CA MET A 110 -2.73 -8.42 6.19
C MET A 110 -2.52 -9.91 6.47
N GLN A 111 -1.36 -10.29 7.02
CA GLN A 111 -1.00 -11.68 7.31
C GLN A 111 -1.86 -12.35 8.40
N ARG A 112 -2.63 -11.58 9.16
CA ARG A 112 -3.65 -12.13 10.09
C ARG A 112 -4.78 -12.83 9.35
N GLU A 113 -5.14 -12.34 8.16
CA GLU A 113 -6.23 -12.87 7.34
C GLU A 113 -5.72 -13.61 6.09
N VAL A 114 -4.57 -13.19 5.56
CA VAL A 114 -3.95 -13.68 4.33
C VAL A 114 -2.48 -13.98 4.59
N GLN A 115 -2.20 -15.15 5.16
CA GLN A 115 -0.88 -15.50 5.71
C GLN A 115 0.27 -15.38 4.69
N TRP A 116 -0.01 -15.67 3.42
CA TRP A 116 1.01 -15.62 2.38
C TRP A 116 1.33 -14.21 1.86
N PHE A 117 0.55 -13.20 2.25
CA PHE A 117 0.63 -11.87 1.66
C PHE A 117 2.04 -11.28 1.88
N GLY A 118 2.70 -10.95 0.77
CA GLY A 118 4.07 -10.41 0.77
C GLY A 118 5.19 -11.41 1.07
N GLU A 119 4.90 -12.71 1.16
CA GLU A 119 5.95 -13.73 1.22
C GLU A 119 6.90 -13.63 0.02
N GLY A 120 8.21 -13.68 0.27
CA GLY A 120 9.23 -13.60 -0.79
C GLY A 120 9.51 -12.19 -1.32
N LEU A 121 8.75 -11.17 -0.91
CA LEU A 121 9.12 -9.78 -1.17
C LEU A 121 10.19 -9.32 -0.18
N PRO A 122 11.16 -8.49 -0.61
CA PRO A 122 12.10 -7.89 0.31
C PRO A 122 11.34 -7.14 1.39
N LEU A 123 11.72 -7.36 2.65
CA LEU A 123 11.46 -6.36 3.68
C LEU A 123 12.02 -5.06 3.12
N ALA A 124 11.21 -4.01 3.12
CA ALA A 124 11.68 -2.70 2.71
C ALA A 124 12.84 -2.36 3.64
N ASN A 125 14.07 -2.52 3.16
CA ASN A 125 15.24 -2.02 3.84
C ASN A 125 15.44 -0.62 3.30
N GLY A 126 15.55 0.36 4.19
CA GLY A 126 16.00 1.70 3.81
C GLY A 126 17.36 1.56 3.12
N HIS A 127 17.40 1.94 1.84
CA HIS A 127 18.58 2.14 1.00
C HIS A 127 19.91 1.57 1.52
N ALA A 128 20.36 0.48 0.89
CA ALA A 128 21.78 0.32 0.60
C ALA A 128 21.92 0.21 -0.93
N TRP A 129 21.96 1.37 -1.59
CA TRP A 129 22.66 1.46 -2.86
C TRP A 129 24.13 1.20 -2.57
N SER A 130 24.62 0.02 -2.94
CA SER A 130 26.05 -0.25 -3.09
C SER A 130 26.33 -0.45 -4.56
N ASP A 131 26.36 0.67 -5.29
CA ASP A 131 27.06 0.75 -6.57
C ASP A 131 28.54 0.96 -6.24
N GLY A 132 29.27 -0.15 -6.14
CA GLY A 132 30.72 -0.16 -6.00
C GLY A 132 31.35 -0.35 -7.37
N ALA A 133 31.48 0.75 -8.11
CA ALA A 133 32.32 0.80 -9.31
C ALA A 133 33.74 0.36 -8.94
N GLU A 134 34.22 -0.71 -9.60
CA GLU A 134 35.62 -1.12 -9.58
C GLU A 134 36.46 0.01 -10.18
N ILE A 135 37.13 0.79 -9.32
CA ILE A 135 38.22 1.67 -9.73
C ILE A 135 39.51 0.93 -9.43
N HIS A 136 40.11 0.36 -10.47
CA HIS A 136 41.48 -0.12 -10.47
C HIS A 136 42.47 1.03 -10.22
N PRO A 137 43.45 0.88 -9.30
CA PRO A 137 44.63 1.72 -9.31
C PRO A 137 45.78 1.06 -10.08
N VAL A 138 46.57 1.96 -10.67
CA VAL A 138 47.75 1.81 -11.54
C VAL A 138 48.92 1.14 -10.82
#